data_AF-A0A3D6BBE6-F1
#
_entry.id   AF-A0A3D6BBE6-F1
#
_cell.length_a   1.000
_cell.length_b   1.000
_cell.length_c   1.000
_cell.angle_alpha   90.00
_cell.angle_beta   90.00
_cell.angle_gamma   90.00
#
_symmetry.space_group_name_H-M   'P 1'
#
loop_
_entity.id
_entity.type
_entity.pdbx_description
1 polymer ?
#
loop_
_entity_poly.entity_id
_entity_poly.type
_entity_poly.pdbx_seq_one_letter_code
_entity_poly.pdbx_strand_id
1 'polypeptide(L)'
;MIFIDGVGIGEKDYDYNPFFKYGFKIFKEIFKETPHKQNPYLEKDGVFVFPSDARLGIEGLPQSGTGQVSIFCGINAPQFVGKHFGPFPYSTTIPIIAEKNIFKTYKDLKLTSYFVNAYPKIFFDYIKSGKSRLSTTALSCRLSDLKLNSVTELRQGIALTADITNERWNLKLNYHLKVIKAETAARRLLRIAGNNDFTLYEFYLTDHLGHGRIADEFDLIYNNLDRFLFTILSELQKQELTLVICSDHGNFEDLSVKTHTLNPALTITAGKYAAEIAESIKNLTDIKPSILKFCT
;
A
#
# COMPACT_ATOMS: atom_id res chain seq x y z
N MET A 1 2.67 -1.90 -8.13
CA MET A 1 2.83 -1.87 -6.65
C MET A 1 1.48 -1.56 -6.00
N ILE A 2 1.12 -2.29 -4.96
CA ILE A 2 -0.02 -1.98 -4.08
C ILE A 2 0.53 -1.71 -2.69
N PHE A 3 0.40 -0.49 -2.20
CA PHE A 3 0.78 -0.13 -0.84
C PHE A 3 -0.43 -0.26 0.08
N ILE A 4 -0.32 -1.05 1.13
CA ILE A 4 -1.38 -1.27 2.12
C ILE A 4 -0.85 -0.80 3.48
N ASP A 5 -1.41 0.28 4.00
CA ASP A 5 -0.93 0.95 5.22
C ASP A 5 -1.24 0.12 6.47
N GLY A 6 -0.28 -0.04 7.37
CA GLY A 6 -0.49 -0.64 8.68
C GLY A 6 -0.89 -2.12 8.69
N VAL A 7 -0.27 -2.96 7.86
CA VAL A 7 -0.41 -4.43 7.91
C VAL A 7 0.92 -5.12 8.21
N GLY A 8 1.00 -5.85 9.33
CA GLY A 8 2.15 -6.65 9.73
C GLY A 8 1.91 -8.16 9.71
N ILE A 9 2.95 -8.92 10.10
CA ILE A 9 2.86 -10.37 10.37
C ILE A 9 2.85 -10.60 11.88
N GLY A 10 1.66 -10.85 12.42
CA GLY A 10 1.40 -10.95 13.85
C GLY A 10 1.40 -12.39 14.39
N GLU A 11 0.86 -12.55 15.60
CA GLU A 11 0.67 -13.87 16.21
C GLU A 11 -0.45 -14.65 15.51
N LYS A 12 -0.41 -15.98 15.67
CA LYS A 12 -1.52 -16.87 15.36
C LYS A 12 -2.60 -16.71 16.44
N ASP A 13 -3.46 -15.71 16.27
CA ASP A 13 -4.46 -15.31 17.25
C ASP A 13 -5.87 -15.26 16.62
N TYR A 14 -6.80 -16.06 17.11
CA TYR A 14 -8.17 -16.15 16.57
C TYR A 14 -9.15 -15.13 17.15
N ASP A 15 -8.73 -14.35 18.16
CA ASP A 15 -9.54 -13.35 18.83
C ASP A 15 -9.29 -11.93 18.29
N TYR A 16 -8.02 -11.60 18.01
CA TYR A 16 -7.57 -10.24 17.68
C TYR A 16 -6.89 -10.09 16.32
N ASN A 17 -6.33 -11.15 15.73
CA ASN A 17 -5.74 -11.05 14.39
C ASN A 17 -6.82 -11.33 13.32
N PRO A 18 -7.25 -10.32 12.53
CA PRO A 18 -8.31 -10.48 11.54
C PRO A 18 -8.08 -11.61 10.54
N PHE A 19 -6.82 -11.85 10.16
CA PHE A 19 -6.49 -12.87 9.17
C PHE A 19 -6.70 -14.30 9.67
N PHE A 20 -6.65 -14.54 10.98
CA PHE A 20 -7.00 -15.82 11.60
C PHE A 20 -8.47 -15.88 12.00
N LYS A 21 -8.99 -14.80 12.58
CA LYS A 21 -10.36 -14.72 13.08
C LYS A 21 -11.41 -14.86 11.97
N TYR A 22 -11.25 -14.10 10.89
CA TYR A 22 -12.23 -14.05 9.80
C TYR A 22 -11.76 -14.83 8.57
N GLY A 23 -10.44 -15.08 8.46
CA GLY A 23 -9.83 -15.70 7.30
C GLY A 23 -9.72 -14.74 6.12
N PHE A 24 -8.69 -14.94 5.29
CA PHE A 24 -8.42 -14.13 4.10
C PHE A 24 -8.18 -15.03 2.90
N LYS A 25 -8.83 -14.78 1.76
CA LYS A 25 -8.84 -15.67 0.59
C LYS A 25 -7.44 -15.93 0.05
N ILE A 26 -6.54 -14.95 0.03
CA ILE A 26 -5.16 -15.19 -0.42
C ILE A 26 -4.51 -16.29 0.42
N PHE A 27 -4.59 -16.16 1.75
CA PHE A 27 -3.99 -17.12 2.67
C PHE A 27 -4.69 -18.48 2.64
N LYS A 28 -6.03 -18.49 2.63
CA LYS A 28 -6.82 -19.72 2.61
C LYS A 28 -6.79 -20.46 1.26
N GLU A 29 -6.82 -19.74 0.14
CA GLU A 29 -7.02 -20.34 -1.18
C GLU A 29 -5.71 -20.56 -1.94
N ILE A 30 -4.73 -19.66 -1.81
CA ILE A 30 -3.43 -19.80 -2.47
C ILE A 30 -2.47 -20.58 -1.56
N PHE A 31 -2.18 -20.04 -0.38
CA PHE A 31 -1.14 -20.60 0.50
C PHE A 31 -1.60 -21.78 1.35
N LYS A 32 -2.92 -21.92 1.55
CA LYS A 32 -3.53 -22.87 2.50
C LYS A 32 -3.05 -22.64 3.94
N GLU A 33 -2.50 -21.47 4.23
CA GLU A 33 -1.94 -21.05 5.51
C GLU A 33 -1.90 -19.52 5.61
N THR A 34 -2.09 -18.99 6.83
CA THR A 34 -1.97 -17.56 7.14
C THR A 34 -0.60 -17.28 7.74
N PRO A 35 0.16 -16.29 7.26
CA PRO A 35 1.49 -15.99 7.78
C PRO A 35 1.39 -15.52 9.23
N HIS A 36 2.30 -16.01 10.07
CA HIS A 36 2.41 -15.61 11.48
C HIS A 36 3.87 -15.64 11.93
N LYS A 37 4.18 -15.12 13.12
CA LYS A 37 5.58 -15.00 13.59
C LYS A 37 6.41 -16.30 13.52
N GLN A 38 5.81 -17.45 13.80
CA GLN A 38 6.49 -18.75 13.77
C GLN A 38 6.63 -19.33 12.34
N ASN A 39 5.89 -18.80 11.36
CA ASN A 39 5.96 -19.17 9.95
C ASN A 39 5.68 -17.93 9.08
N PRO A 40 6.61 -16.95 9.04
CA PRO A 40 6.34 -15.65 8.42
C PRO A 40 6.61 -15.66 6.91
N TYR A 41 7.21 -16.74 6.39
CA TYR A 41 7.51 -16.91 4.97
C TYR A 41 6.57 -17.97 4.38
N LEU A 42 5.81 -17.62 3.35
CA LEU A 42 4.98 -18.55 2.60
C LEU A 42 5.30 -18.43 1.12
N GLU A 43 5.34 -19.57 0.42
CA GLU A 43 5.58 -19.62 -1.01
C GLU A 43 4.62 -20.61 -1.67
N LYS A 44 3.99 -20.18 -2.77
CA LYS A 44 3.17 -21.05 -3.60
C LYS A 44 3.09 -20.53 -5.04
N ASP A 45 3.40 -21.38 -6.01
CA ASP A 45 3.20 -21.13 -7.45
C ASP A 45 3.75 -19.77 -7.94
N GLY A 46 4.95 -19.41 -7.46
CA GLY A 46 5.63 -18.14 -7.78
C GLY A 46 5.01 -16.90 -7.11
N VAL A 47 4.26 -17.09 -6.04
CA VAL A 47 3.78 -16.02 -5.13
C VAL A 47 4.47 -16.21 -3.79
N PHE A 48 5.03 -15.13 -3.26
CA PHE A 48 5.81 -15.12 -2.02
C PHE A 48 5.18 -14.16 -1.03
N VAL A 49 5.06 -14.58 0.23
CA VAL A 49 4.71 -13.72 1.37
C VAL A 49 5.87 -13.78 2.33
N PHE A 50 6.33 -12.62 2.81
CA PHE A 50 7.49 -12.55 3.70
C PHE A 50 7.49 -11.26 4.53
N PRO A 51 8.21 -11.24 5.66
CA PRO A 51 8.38 -10.06 6.49
C PRO A 51 9.36 -9.06 5.88
N SER A 52 9.02 -7.77 5.91
CA SER A 52 9.98 -6.67 5.76
C SER A 52 10.19 -5.99 7.12
N ASP A 53 11.43 -5.78 7.55
CA ASP A 53 11.71 -5.07 8.79
C ASP A 53 11.27 -3.59 8.68
N ALA A 54 10.27 -3.22 9.49
CA ALA A 54 9.74 -1.87 9.63
C ALA A 54 10.44 -1.04 10.71
N ARG A 55 11.24 -1.68 11.58
CA ARG A 55 11.91 -1.03 12.71
C ARG A 55 13.16 -0.29 12.25
N LEU A 56 13.81 -0.78 11.20
CA LEU A 56 14.96 -0.14 10.54
C LEU A 56 16.10 0.19 11.52
N GLY A 57 16.24 -0.63 12.57
CA GLY A 57 17.22 -0.46 13.64
C GLY A 57 16.99 0.75 14.56
N ILE A 58 15.84 1.43 14.48
CA ILE A 58 15.52 2.62 15.28
C ILE A 58 14.50 2.28 16.36
N GLU A 59 14.75 2.76 17.58
CA GLU A 59 13.88 2.58 18.73
C GLU A 59 12.50 3.24 18.53
N GLY A 60 11.47 2.63 19.13
CA GLY A 60 10.09 3.08 19.06
C GLY A 60 9.25 2.29 18.06
N LEU A 61 7.95 2.56 18.07
CA LEU A 61 7.02 1.95 17.12
C LEU A 61 7.26 2.53 15.73
N PRO A 62 7.37 1.70 14.68
CA PRO A 62 7.33 2.15 13.29
C PRO A 62 6.13 3.07 13.03
N GLN A 63 6.28 4.08 12.17
CA GLN A 63 5.26 5.08 11.88
C GLN A 63 5.17 5.37 10.38
N SER A 64 3.98 5.73 9.90
CA SER A 64 3.71 5.82 8.46
C SER A 64 4.53 6.90 7.74
N GLY A 65 4.76 8.06 8.37
CA GLY A 65 5.50 9.15 7.74
C GLY A 65 6.92 8.74 7.34
N THR A 66 7.70 8.21 8.28
CA THR A 66 9.06 7.74 8.02
C THR A 66 9.10 6.37 7.32
N GLY A 67 8.14 5.49 7.61
CA GLY A 67 8.02 4.19 6.94
C GLY A 67 7.80 4.35 5.44
N GLN A 68 6.81 5.14 5.04
CA GLN A 68 6.52 5.43 3.62
C GLN A 68 7.66 6.14 2.92
N VAL A 69 8.34 7.10 3.56
CA VAL A 69 9.54 7.72 2.95
C VAL A 69 10.62 6.66 2.71
N SER A 70 10.77 5.70 3.63
CA SER A 70 11.75 4.63 3.46
C SER A 70 11.43 3.73 2.27
N ILE A 71 10.16 3.36 2.12
CA ILE A 71 9.67 2.59 0.97
C ILE A 71 9.88 3.36 -0.33
N PHE A 72 9.31 4.57 -0.44
CA PHE A 72 9.20 5.28 -1.71
C PHE A 72 10.49 6.00 -2.12
N CYS A 73 11.43 6.24 -1.20
CA CYS A 73 12.71 6.90 -1.49
C CYS A 73 13.90 5.95 -1.43
N GLY A 74 13.76 4.77 -0.80
CA GLY A 74 14.85 3.80 -0.64
C GLY A 74 15.94 4.25 0.34
N ILE A 75 15.55 4.96 1.41
CA ILE A 75 16.47 5.45 2.45
C ILE A 75 15.98 5.06 3.84
N ASN A 76 16.85 4.94 4.83
CA ASN A 76 16.41 4.75 6.22
C ASN A 76 15.92 6.10 6.80
N ALA A 77 14.65 6.44 6.60
CA ALA A 77 14.11 7.72 7.02
C ALA A 77 14.00 7.87 8.55
N PRO A 78 13.61 6.84 9.35
CA PRO A 78 13.69 6.92 10.80
C PRO A 78 15.10 7.23 11.30
N GLN A 79 16.14 6.64 10.70
CA GLN A 79 17.52 6.92 11.04
C GLN A 79 17.92 8.35 10.68
N PHE A 80 17.54 8.81 9.48
CA PHE A 80 17.80 10.19 9.04
C PHE A 80 17.13 11.23 9.95
N VAL A 81 15.91 10.97 10.42
CA VAL A 81 15.16 11.85 11.34
C VAL A 81 15.61 11.68 12.79
N GLY A 82 16.19 10.53 13.14
CA GLY A 82 16.56 10.14 14.51
C GLY A 82 15.42 9.50 15.32
N LYS A 83 14.27 9.24 14.70
CA LYS A 83 13.10 8.56 15.31
C LYS A 83 12.09 8.16 14.26
N HIS A 84 11.20 7.23 14.61
CA HIS A 84 9.98 7.01 13.85
C HIS A 84 9.02 8.20 13.97
N PHE A 85 8.38 8.58 12.86
CA PHE A 85 7.45 9.71 12.83
C PHE A 85 6.31 9.51 11.83
N GLY A 86 5.12 9.97 12.16
CA GLY A 86 3.94 9.88 11.32
C GLY A 86 2.77 10.72 11.84
N PRO A 87 1.63 10.71 11.14
CA PRO A 87 1.32 9.93 9.93
C PRO A 87 1.84 10.58 8.63
N PHE A 88 2.24 11.85 8.67
CA PHE A 88 2.76 12.58 7.51
C PHE A 88 4.28 12.54 7.46
N PRO A 89 4.91 12.71 6.29
CA PRO A 89 6.37 12.78 6.19
C PRO A 89 6.92 13.88 7.09
N TYR A 90 8.08 13.61 7.70
CA TYR A 90 8.76 14.59 8.54
C TYR A 90 9.30 15.74 7.66
N SER A 91 9.27 16.99 8.14
CA SER A 91 9.58 18.16 7.31
C SER A 91 10.96 18.11 6.66
N THR A 92 11.99 17.63 7.38
CA THR A 92 13.35 17.50 6.84
C THR A 92 13.50 16.39 5.80
N THR A 93 12.52 15.48 5.67
CA THR A 93 12.51 14.46 4.61
C THR A 93 11.93 14.98 3.30
N ILE A 94 11.26 16.14 3.28
CA ILE A 94 10.62 16.68 2.06
C ILE A 94 11.63 16.89 0.91
N PRO A 95 12.83 17.46 1.13
CA PRO A 95 13.85 17.55 0.08
C PRO A 95 14.26 16.18 -0.48
N ILE A 96 14.35 15.16 0.39
CA ILE A 96 14.67 13.80 -0.03
C ILE A 96 13.54 13.23 -0.88
N ILE A 97 12.28 13.44 -0.50
CA ILE A 97 11.13 13.03 -1.32
C ILE A 97 11.19 13.71 -2.69
N ALA A 98 11.47 15.01 -2.75
CA ALA A 98 11.55 15.75 -4.01
C ALA A 98 12.61 15.18 -4.97
N GLU A 99 13.74 14.72 -4.44
CA GLU A 99 14.84 14.18 -5.25
C GLU A 99 14.69 12.69 -5.54
N LYS A 100 14.24 11.91 -4.56
CA LYS A 100 14.42 10.46 -4.54
C LYS A 100 13.13 9.65 -4.55
N ASN A 101 11.95 10.25 -4.54
CA ASN A 101 10.74 9.43 -4.61
C ASN A 101 10.68 8.60 -5.90
N ILE A 102 10.02 7.44 -5.85
CA ILE A 102 10.00 6.48 -6.97
C ILE A 102 9.45 7.10 -8.26
N PHE A 103 8.43 7.96 -8.20
CA PHE A 103 7.88 8.61 -9.39
C PHE A 103 8.88 9.56 -10.04
N LYS A 104 9.68 10.27 -9.24
CA LYS A 104 10.79 11.09 -9.74
C LYS A 104 11.81 10.23 -10.49
N THR A 105 12.15 9.06 -9.97
CA THR A 105 13.08 8.14 -10.64
C THR A 105 12.55 7.66 -11.99
N TYR A 106 11.28 7.22 -12.07
CA TYR A 106 10.68 6.82 -13.36
C TYR A 106 10.62 7.99 -14.35
N LYS A 107 10.27 9.20 -13.88
CA LYS A 107 10.27 10.43 -14.70
C LYS A 107 11.66 10.72 -15.28
N ASP A 108 12.71 10.60 -14.47
CA ASP A 108 14.09 10.86 -14.91
C ASP A 108 14.58 9.82 -15.94
N LEU A 109 14.12 8.58 -15.81
CA LEU A 109 14.35 7.51 -16.79
C LEU A 109 13.50 7.65 -18.05
N LYS A 110 12.63 8.66 -18.13
CA LYS A 110 11.65 8.86 -19.21
C LYS A 110 10.66 7.69 -19.36
N LEU A 111 10.41 6.99 -18.25
CA LEU A 111 9.43 5.92 -18.14
C LEU A 111 8.10 6.47 -17.58
N THR A 112 7.01 5.83 -17.96
CA THR A 112 5.66 6.18 -17.54
C THR A 112 5.39 5.71 -16.12
N SER A 113 4.74 6.56 -15.33
CA SER A 113 4.27 6.18 -14.00
C SER A 113 2.90 6.75 -13.68
N TYR A 114 2.10 5.99 -12.93
CA TYR A 114 0.71 6.33 -12.65
C TYR A 114 0.30 6.03 -11.21
N PHE A 115 -0.23 7.03 -10.52
CA PHE A 115 -0.81 6.87 -9.18
C PHE A 115 -2.33 6.80 -9.29
N VAL A 116 -2.90 5.63 -8.98
CA VAL A 116 -4.27 5.26 -9.35
C VAL A 116 -5.33 5.92 -8.47
N ASN A 117 -4.96 6.30 -7.24
CA ASN A 117 -5.90 6.84 -6.26
C ASN A 117 -6.54 8.14 -6.73
N ALA A 118 -7.88 8.15 -6.74
CA ALA A 118 -8.67 9.36 -6.91
C ALA A 118 -8.85 10.09 -5.58
N TYR A 119 -8.96 11.41 -5.66
CA TYR A 119 -9.24 12.28 -4.53
C TYR A 119 -10.55 13.06 -4.73
N PRO A 120 -11.33 13.28 -3.66
CA PRO A 120 -12.57 14.04 -3.75
C PRO A 120 -12.29 15.54 -3.87
N LYS A 121 -13.28 16.32 -4.33
CA LYS A 121 -13.18 17.79 -4.46
C LYS A 121 -12.62 18.47 -3.21
N ILE A 122 -13.05 18.06 -2.01
CA ILE A 122 -12.59 18.64 -0.73
C ILE A 122 -11.07 18.56 -0.55
N PHE A 123 -10.42 17.52 -1.09
CA PHE A 123 -8.96 17.40 -1.06
C PHE A 123 -8.28 18.43 -1.99
N PHE A 124 -8.82 18.65 -3.18
CA PHE A 124 -8.30 19.66 -4.09
C PHE A 124 -8.54 21.08 -3.55
N ASP A 125 -9.68 21.33 -2.91
CA ASP A 125 -9.96 22.59 -2.24
C ASP A 125 -8.96 22.84 -1.09
N TYR A 126 -8.61 21.81 -0.33
CA TYR A 126 -7.57 21.85 0.70
C TYR A 126 -6.20 22.28 0.15
N ILE A 127 -5.77 21.71 -0.99
CA ILE A 127 -4.50 22.08 -1.62
C ILE A 127 -4.56 23.53 -2.12
N LYS A 128 -5.67 23.93 -2.76
CA LYS A 128 -5.87 25.28 -3.28
C LYS A 128 -5.91 26.34 -2.18
N SER A 129 -6.33 25.98 -0.96
CA SER A 129 -6.31 26.89 0.19
C SER A 129 -4.90 27.16 0.74
N GLY A 130 -3.84 26.68 0.09
CA GLY A 130 -2.44 26.87 0.50
C GLY A 130 -1.95 25.88 1.57
N LYS A 131 -2.78 24.92 1.99
CA LYS A 131 -2.35 23.89 2.95
C LYS A 131 -1.46 22.85 2.25
N SER A 132 -0.40 22.43 2.94
CA SER A 132 0.66 21.61 2.36
C SER A 132 0.85 20.25 3.02
N ARG A 133 0.05 19.90 4.04
CA ARG A 133 0.17 18.62 4.73
C ARG A 133 -0.46 17.51 3.88
N LEU A 134 0.38 16.71 3.24
CA LEU A 134 -0.01 15.63 2.32
C LEU A 134 0.61 14.31 2.78
N SER A 135 -0.05 13.19 2.47
CA SER A 135 0.56 11.86 2.61
C SER A 135 1.82 11.77 1.75
N THR A 136 2.70 10.83 2.07
CA THR A 136 3.97 10.67 1.33
C THR A 136 3.73 10.40 -0.15
N THR A 137 2.73 9.59 -0.48
CA THR A 137 2.30 9.28 -1.86
C THR A 137 1.78 10.51 -2.61
N ALA A 138 0.85 11.27 -2.02
CA ALA A 138 0.31 12.48 -2.62
C ALA A 138 1.37 13.58 -2.77
N LEU A 139 2.26 13.72 -1.77
CA LEU A 139 3.39 14.64 -1.83
C LEU A 139 4.39 14.23 -2.92
N SER A 140 4.70 12.94 -3.06
CA SER A 140 5.58 12.42 -4.11
C SER A 140 5.04 12.69 -5.50
N CYS A 141 3.72 12.52 -5.70
CA CYS A 141 3.06 12.88 -6.96
C CYS A 141 3.21 14.37 -7.26
N ARG A 142 2.88 15.23 -6.27
CA ARG A 142 2.98 16.69 -6.41
C ARG A 142 4.40 17.15 -6.76
N LEU A 143 5.41 16.62 -6.06
CA LEU A 143 6.82 16.99 -6.26
C LEU A 143 7.42 16.44 -7.57
N SER A 144 6.74 15.47 -8.19
CA SER A 144 7.16 14.89 -9.47
C SER A 144 6.31 15.36 -10.66
N ASP A 145 5.42 16.34 -10.45
CA ASP A 145 4.44 16.83 -11.42
C ASP A 145 3.46 15.77 -11.95
N LEU A 146 3.17 14.73 -11.16
CA LEU A 146 2.11 13.79 -11.49
C LEU A 146 0.74 14.37 -11.13
N LYS A 147 -0.18 14.32 -12.10
CA LYS A 147 -1.57 14.70 -11.89
C LYS A 147 -2.24 13.70 -10.95
N LEU A 148 -2.82 14.20 -9.86
CA LEU A 148 -3.69 13.42 -8.98
C LEU A 148 -5.06 13.24 -9.62
N ASN A 149 -5.59 12.02 -9.55
CA ASN A 149 -6.89 11.70 -10.13
C ASN A 149 -8.03 12.32 -9.33
N SER A 150 -9.09 12.70 -10.03
CA SER A 150 -10.30 13.27 -9.47
C SER A 150 -11.51 12.37 -9.73
N VAL A 151 -12.70 12.85 -9.37
CA VAL A 151 -13.97 12.21 -9.75
C VAL A 151 -14.11 12.03 -11.27
N THR A 152 -13.46 12.85 -12.09
CA THR A 152 -13.49 12.74 -13.55
C THR A 152 -12.84 11.44 -14.01
N GLU A 153 -11.60 11.19 -13.59
CA GLU A 153 -10.85 9.98 -13.92
C GLU A 153 -11.51 8.72 -13.31
N LEU A 154 -12.13 8.87 -12.14
CA LEU A 154 -12.91 7.81 -11.51
C LEU A 154 -14.13 7.39 -12.36
N ARG A 155 -14.87 8.36 -12.91
CA ARG A 155 -16.02 8.12 -13.81
C ARG A 155 -15.60 7.48 -15.12
N GLN A 156 -14.42 7.82 -15.63
CA GLN A 156 -13.83 7.22 -16.82
C GLN A 156 -13.28 5.80 -16.58
N GLY A 157 -13.19 5.37 -15.31
CA GLY A 157 -12.69 4.04 -14.95
C GLY A 157 -11.18 3.88 -15.13
N ILE A 158 -10.44 4.99 -15.10
CA ILE A 158 -8.97 5.02 -15.12
C ILE A 158 -8.36 5.38 -13.76
N ALA A 159 -9.19 5.54 -12.72
CA ALA A 159 -8.76 5.71 -11.34
C ALA A 159 -9.63 4.86 -10.40
N LEU A 160 -9.18 4.71 -9.15
CA LEU A 160 -9.90 4.02 -8.08
C LEU A 160 -9.98 4.87 -6.81
N THR A 161 -11.06 4.73 -6.06
CA THR A 161 -11.14 5.25 -4.70
C THR A 161 -10.32 4.38 -3.74
N ALA A 162 -9.91 4.95 -2.60
CA ALA A 162 -9.18 4.20 -1.57
C ALA A 162 -10.04 3.07 -0.95
N ASP A 163 -11.37 3.17 -0.96
CA ASP A 163 -12.29 2.12 -0.52
C ASP A 163 -12.61 1.08 -1.61
N ILE A 164 -11.90 1.11 -2.74
CA ILE A 164 -12.00 0.17 -3.88
C ILE A 164 -13.29 0.31 -4.69
N THR A 165 -14.44 0.53 -4.06
CA THR A 165 -15.77 0.34 -4.65
C THR A 165 -16.54 1.61 -4.97
N ASN A 166 -16.06 2.77 -4.50
CA ASN A 166 -16.73 4.10 -4.51
C ASN A 166 -17.86 4.26 -3.49
N GLU A 167 -18.19 3.21 -2.74
CA GLU A 167 -19.29 3.23 -1.78
C GLU A 167 -19.05 4.25 -0.67
N ARG A 168 -17.82 4.32 -0.16
CA ARG A 168 -17.48 5.27 0.91
C ARG A 168 -17.62 6.72 0.46
N TRP A 169 -17.32 7.03 -0.80
CA TRP A 169 -17.51 8.38 -1.36
C TRP A 169 -18.99 8.75 -1.47
N ASN A 170 -19.85 7.81 -1.85
CA ASN A 170 -21.29 8.06 -1.88
C ASN A 170 -21.82 8.29 -0.45
N LEU A 171 -21.47 7.42 0.50
CA LEU A 171 -21.99 7.47 1.86
C LEU A 171 -21.46 8.65 2.68
N LYS A 172 -20.15 8.93 2.61
CA LYS A 172 -19.48 9.90 3.50
C LYS A 172 -19.28 11.27 2.87
N LEU A 173 -19.31 11.38 1.54
CA LEU A 173 -18.99 12.62 0.80
C LEU A 173 -20.11 13.06 -0.15
N ASN A 174 -21.28 12.40 -0.10
CA ASN A 174 -22.47 12.72 -0.89
C ASN A 174 -22.23 12.76 -2.41
N TYR A 175 -21.45 11.80 -2.91
CA TYR A 175 -21.32 11.56 -4.35
C TYR A 175 -22.44 10.65 -4.88
N HIS A 176 -22.66 10.70 -6.20
CA HIS A 176 -23.55 9.79 -6.93
C HIS A 176 -22.74 9.01 -7.96
N LEU A 177 -21.84 8.16 -7.48
CA LEU A 177 -20.98 7.32 -8.30
C LEU A 177 -21.54 5.91 -8.40
N LYS A 178 -21.32 5.26 -9.55
CA LYS A 178 -21.62 3.84 -9.69
C LYS A 178 -20.73 3.05 -8.73
N VAL A 179 -21.35 2.36 -7.77
CA VAL A 179 -20.66 1.38 -6.92
C VAL A 179 -20.24 0.21 -7.78
N ILE A 180 -18.97 -0.16 -7.71
CA ILE A 180 -18.40 -1.29 -8.46
C ILE A 180 -18.02 -2.41 -7.50
N LYS A 181 -17.96 -3.64 -8.01
CA LYS A 181 -17.45 -4.77 -7.24
C LYS A 181 -15.93 -4.68 -7.07
N ALA A 182 -15.39 -5.23 -5.99
CA ALA A 182 -13.95 -5.32 -5.74
C ALA A 182 -13.20 -5.99 -6.90
N GLU A 183 -13.77 -7.03 -7.51
CA GLU A 183 -13.17 -7.71 -8.67
C GLU A 183 -13.10 -6.79 -9.90
N THR A 184 -14.11 -5.94 -10.09
CA THR A 184 -14.11 -4.94 -11.18
C THR A 184 -13.00 -3.90 -10.96
N ALA A 185 -12.79 -3.47 -9.72
CA ALA A 185 -11.70 -2.57 -9.37
C ALA A 185 -10.32 -3.23 -9.60
N ALA A 186 -10.17 -4.50 -9.21
CA ALA A 186 -8.94 -5.26 -9.41
C ALA A 186 -8.56 -5.34 -10.89
N ARG A 187 -9.52 -5.72 -11.75
CA ARG A 187 -9.31 -5.78 -13.22
C ARG A 187 -8.99 -4.41 -13.82
N ARG A 188 -9.56 -3.33 -13.30
CA ARG A 188 -9.20 -1.97 -13.70
C ARG A 188 -7.74 -1.66 -13.34
N LEU A 189 -7.31 -1.99 -12.12
CA LEU A 189 -5.93 -1.79 -11.70
C LEU A 189 -4.96 -2.59 -12.56
N LEU A 190 -5.23 -3.86 -12.85
CA LEU A 190 -4.39 -4.69 -13.72
C LEU A 190 -4.27 -4.10 -15.14
N ARG A 191 -5.39 -3.64 -15.72
CA ARG A 191 -5.37 -2.96 -17.02
C ARG A 191 -4.57 -1.67 -17.00
N ILE A 192 -4.70 -0.86 -15.94
CA ILE A 192 -3.91 0.37 -15.79
C ILE A 192 -2.43 0.02 -15.66
N ALA A 193 -2.09 -1.00 -14.88
CA ALA A 193 -0.72 -1.49 -14.71
C ALA A 193 -0.11 -1.95 -16.03
N GLY A 194 -0.86 -2.67 -16.88
CA GLY A 194 -0.37 -3.09 -18.21
C GLY A 194 -0.10 -1.94 -19.20
N ASN A 195 -0.53 -0.72 -18.90
CA ASN A 195 -0.33 0.46 -19.75
C ASN A 195 0.74 1.42 -19.23
N ASN A 196 1.44 1.09 -18.14
CA ASN A 196 2.44 1.97 -17.53
C ASN A 196 3.65 1.16 -17.03
N ASP A 197 4.84 1.73 -17.09
CA ASP A 197 6.07 1.08 -16.58
C ASP A 197 6.02 0.95 -15.04
N PHE A 198 5.37 1.90 -14.36
CA PHE A 198 5.07 1.80 -12.93
C PHE A 198 3.67 2.26 -12.57
N THR A 199 2.95 1.44 -11.81
CA THR A 199 1.65 1.80 -11.27
C THR A 199 1.64 1.61 -9.75
N LEU A 200 1.17 2.62 -9.03
CA LEU A 200 0.96 2.58 -7.58
C LEU A 200 -0.54 2.75 -7.26
N TYR A 201 -1.05 1.86 -6.41
CA TYR A 201 -2.32 2.04 -5.71
C TYR A 201 -2.09 1.97 -4.21
N GLU A 202 -2.66 2.90 -3.46
CA GLU A 202 -2.57 3.02 -2.00
C GLU A 202 -3.90 2.62 -1.34
N PHE A 203 -3.83 1.81 -0.29
CA PHE A 203 -4.95 1.43 0.54
C PHE A 203 -4.62 1.69 2.01
N TYR A 204 -5.14 2.79 2.57
CA TYR A 204 -4.83 3.22 3.95
C TYR A 204 -5.88 2.82 4.99
N LEU A 205 -6.97 2.17 4.59
CA LEU A 205 -8.10 1.92 5.48
C LEU A 205 -7.83 0.78 6.49
N THR A 206 -6.85 -0.09 6.24
CA THR A 206 -6.37 -1.09 7.20
C THR A 206 -5.80 -0.45 8.45
N ASP A 207 -4.96 0.58 8.32
CA ASP A 207 -4.43 1.33 9.46
C ASP A 207 -5.56 2.01 10.27
N HIS A 208 -6.54 2.60 9.58
CA HIS A 208 -7.71 3.19 10.23
C HIS A 208 -8.56 2.16 10.99
N LEU A 209 -8.70 0.95 10.44
CA LEU A 209 -9.37 -0.16 11.13
C LEU A 209 -8.56 -0.63 12.34
N GLY A 210 -7.24 -0.77 12.21
CA GLY A 210 -6.35 -1.15 13.31
C GLY A 210 -6.40 -0.16 14.48
N HIS A 211 -6.44 1.14 14.18
CA HIS A 211 -6.68 2.17 15.19
C HIS A 211 -8.12 2.19 15.76
N GLY A 212 -9.05 1.41 15.22
CA GLY A 212 -10.46 1.39 15.58
C GLY A 212 -11.24 2.65 15.18
N ARG A 213 -10.72 3.46 14.23
CA ARG A 213 -11.34 4.74 13.82
C ARG A 213 -12.60 4.56 12.97
N ILE A 214 -12.71 3.42 12.30
CA ILE A 214 -13.80 3.08 11.35
C ILE A 214 -14.31 1.67 11.60
N ALA A 215 -14.38 1.25 12.87
CA ALA A 215 -14.75 -0.11 13.27
C ALA A 215 -16.17 -0.51 12.78
N ASP A 216 -17.07 0.45 12.62
CA ASP A 216 -18.41 0.27 12.04
C ASP A 216 -18.38 -0.15 10.55
N GLU A 217 -17.26 0.08 9.88
CA GLU A 217 -17.06 -0.23 8.46
C GLU A 217 -16.18 -1.47 8.24
N PHE A 218 -15.85 -2.21 9.32
CA PHE A 218 -14.90 -3.33 9.30
C PHE A 218 -15.25 -4.38 8.25
N ASP A 219 -16.45 -4.99 8.33
CA ASP A 219 -16.83 -6.09 7.44
C ASP A 219 -16.80 -5.65 5.98
N LEU A 220 -17.26 -4.44 5.69
CA LEU A 220 -17.29 -3.92 4.33
C LEU A 220 -15.87 -3.73 3.77
N ILE A 221 -15.01 -3.04 4.52
CA ILE A 221 -13.64 -2.72 4.08
C ILE A 221 -12.80 -3.99 3.99
N TYR A 222 -12.90 -4.88 4.98
CA TYR A 222 -12.19 -6.15 5.01
C TYR A 222 -12.57 -7.04 3.83
N ASN A 223 -13.87 -7.24 3.59
CA ASN A 223 -14.34 -8.08 2.48
C ASN A 223 -14.00 -7.47 1.10
N ASN A 224 -14.02 -6.14 0.97
CA ASN A 224 -13.62 -5.48 -0.27
C ASN A 224 -12.12 -5.65 -0.54
N LEU A 225 -11.27 -5.47 0.47
CA LEU A 225 -9.83 -5.69 0.34
C LEU A 225 -9.52 -7.16 0.02
N ASP A 226 -10.13 -8.10 0.73
CA ASP A 226 -9.95 -9.54 0.51
C ASP A 226 -10.25 -9.95 -0.93
N ARG A 227 -11.45 -9.61 -1.42
CA ARG A 227 -11.87 -9.92 -2.78
C ARG A 227 -11.02 -9.21 -3.83
N PHE A 228 -10.62 -7.96 -3.56
CA PHE A 228 -9.76 -7.20 -4.46
C PHE A 228 -8.39 -7.84 -4.63
N LEU A 229 -7.67 -8.09 -3.53
CA LEU A 229 -6.33 -8.65 -3.59
C LEU A 229 -6.34 -10.10 -4.11
N PHE A 230 -7.33 -10.90 -3.72
CA PHE A 230 -7.48 -12.26 -4.26
C PHE A 230 -7.67 -12.25 -5.78
N THR A 231 -8.47 -11.32 -6.30
CA THR A 231 -8.66 -11.16 -7.75
C THR A 231 -7.39 -10.69 -8.43
N ILE A 232 -6.67 -9.72 -7.85
CA ILE A 232 -5.38 -9.25 -8.38
C ILE A 232 -4.42 -10.43 -8.53
N LEU A 233 -4.22 -11.25 -7.50
CA LEU A 233 -3.27 -12.37 -7.56
C LEU A 233 -3.73 -13.50 -8.49
N SER A 234 -5.03 -13.77 -8.54
CA SER A 234 -5.58 -14.85 -9.38
C SER A 234 -5.59 -14.51 -10.87
N GLU A 235 -5.71 -13.23 -11.22
CA GLU A 235 -5.81 -12.76 -12.61
C GLU A 235 -4.54 -12.03 -13.09
N LEU A 236 -3.48 -12.00 -12.28
CA LEU A 236 -2.21 -11.37 -12.66
C LEU A 236 -1.62 -12.06 -13.90
N GLN A 237 -1.32 -11.28 -14.95
CA GLN A 237 -0.58 -11.76 -16.11
C GLN A 237 0.90 -11.95 -15.75
N LYS A 238 1.23 -13.10 -15.14
CA LYS A 238 2.53 -13.37 -14.50
C LYS A 238 3.75 -13.25 -15.43
N GLN A 239 3.57 -13.34 -16.74
CA GLN A 239 4.64 -13.20 -17.74
C GLN A 239 4.95 -11.73 -18.08
N GLU A 240 4.02 -10.81 -17.82
CA GLU A 240 4.08 -9.42 -18.26
C GLU A 240 4.22 -8.45 -17.08
N LEU A 241 3.58 -8.77 -15.96
CA LEU A 241 3.54 -7.90 -14.78
C LEU A 241 4.31 -8.48 -13.61
N THR A 242 4.92 -7.58 -12.85
CA THR A 242 5.46 -7.85 -11.52
C THR A 242 4.64 -7.08 -10.49
N LEU A 243 4.11 -7.79 -9.50
CA LEU A 243 3.35 -7.24 -8.40
C LEU A 243 4.20 -7.25 -7.13
N VAL A 244 4.25 -6.09 -6.47
CA VAL A 244 4.73 -5.94 -5.10
C VAL A 244 3.59 -5.36 -4.29
N ILE A 245 3.15 -6.08 -3.25
CA ILE A 245 2.25 -5.59 -2.21
C ILE A 245 3.11 -5.39 -0.97
N CYS A 246 3.07 -4.22 -0.34
CA CYS A 246 3.86 -3.97 0.87
C CYS A 246 3.13 -3.06 1.86
N SER A 247 3.54 -3.16 3.11
CA SER A 247 3.19 -2.25 4.20
C SER A 247 4.43 -1.56 4.75
N ASP A 248 4.23 -0.45 5.45
CA ASP A 248 5.24 0.34 6.13
C ASP A 248 5.37 0.02 7.63
N HIS A 249 4.37 -0.62 8.23
CA HIS A 249 4.41 -1.10 9.61
C HIS A 249 3.32 -2.14 9.91
N GLY A 250 3.33 -2.68 11.13
CA GLY A 250 2.22 -3.45 11.70
C GLY A 250 1.21 -2.58 12.44
N ASN A 251 -0.05 -2.98 12.40
CA ASN A 251 -1.18 -2.43 13.14
C ASN A 251 -2.37 -3.41 13.05
N PHE A 252 -2.89 -3.62 11.84
CA PHE A 252 -4.13 -4.35 11.58
C PHE A 252 -4.08 -5.84 12.00
N GLU A 253 -2.89 -6.43 12.11
CA GLU A 253 -2.71 -7.83 12.53
C GLU A 253 -2.89 -8.06 14.05
N ASP A 254 -3.08 -7.01 14.84
CA ASP A 254 -3.35 -7.09 16.27
C ASP A 254 -4.36 -6.01 16.71
N LEU A 255 -5.65 -6.34 16.69
CA LEU A 255 -6.72 -5.43 17.11
C LEU A 255 -6.90 -5.35 18.64
N SER A 256 -6.05 -6.00 19.44
CA SER A 256 -6.07 -5.87 20.90
C SER A 256 -5.51 -4.51 21.36
N VAL A 257 -4.64 -3.91 20.56
CA VAL A 257 -4.05 -2.60 20.77
C VAL A 257 -4.50 -1.63 19.67
N LYS A 258 -4.63 -0.34 20.02
CA LYS A 258 -5.00 0.71 19.07
C LYS A 258 -3.79 1.47 18.52
N THR A 259 -2.58 1.09 18.92
CA THR A 259 -1.32 1.66 18.42
C THR A 259 -0.77 0.78 17.31
N HIS A 260 0.30 1.22 16.64
CA HIS A 260 1.07 0.33 15.79
C HIS A 260 1.76 -0.76 16.63
N THR A 261 2.28 -1.78 15.95
CA THR A 261 3.00 -2.90 16.58
C THR A 261 4.50 -2.87 16.23
N LEU A 262 5.28 -3.71 16.92
CA LEU A 262 6.67 -4.00 16.55
C LEU A 262 6.80 -5.19 15.59
N ASN A 263 5.69 -5.69 15.07
CA ASN A 263 5.69 -6.79 14.12
C ASN A 263 6.31 -6.32 12.79
N PRO A 264 6.98 -7.21 12.05
CA PRO A 264 7.47 -6.86 10.72
C PRO A 264 6.29 -6.55 9.80
N ALA A 265 6.51 -5.65 8.84
CA ALA A 265 5.52 -5.32 7.83
C ALA A 265 5.32 -6.51 6.87
N LEU A 266 4.08 -6.71 6.43
CA LEU A 266 3.74 -7.72 5.42
C LEU A 266 4.26 -7.28 4.04
N THR A 267 4.92 -8.19 3.32
CA THR A 267 5.26 -8.02 1.90
C THR A 267 4.83 -9.23 1.11
N ILE A 268 4.29 -9.01 -0.10
CA ILE A 268 3.90 -10.06 -1.04
C ILE A 268 4.47 -9.73 -2.41
N THR A 269 5.11 -10.68 -3.09
CA THR A 269 5.55 -10.55 -4.47
C THR A 269 4.91 -11.63 -5.36
N ALA A 270 4.60 -11.26 -6.61
CA ALA A 270 4.04 -12.18 -7.60
C ALA A 270 4.36 -11.72 -9.02
N GLY A 271 4.36 -12.65 -9.98
CA GLY A 271 4.59 -12.34 -11.40
C GLY A 271 6.05 -12.43 -11.83
N LYS A 272 6.43 -11.66 -12.85
CA LYS A 272 7.61 -11.92 -13.69
C LYS A 272 8.93 -12.00 -12.93
N TYR A 273 9.16 -11.08 -11.99
CA TYR A 273 10.40 -11.00 -11.19
C TYR A 273 10.13 -11.19 -9.68
N ALA A 274 9.12 -12.00 -9.34
CA ALA A 274 8.65 -12.13 -7.97
C ALA A 274 9.70 -12.71 -7.01
N ALA A 275 10.42 -13.74 -7.46
CA ALA A 275 11.42 -14.43 -6.65
C ALA A 275 12.63 -13.53 -6.39
N GLU A 276 13.14 -12.88 -7.43
CA GLU A 276 14.31 -12.00 -7.35
C GLU A 276 14.02 -10.77 -6.46
N ILE A 277 12.80 -10.24 -6.51
CA ILE A 277 12.38 -9.18 -5.60
C ILE A 277 12.21 -9.70 -4.17
N ALA A 278 11.65 -10.90 -3.98
CA ALA A 278 11.52 -11.49 -2.64
C ALA A 278 12.88 -11.70 -1.96
N GLU A 279 13.88 -12.18 -2.71
CA GLU A 279 15.23 -12.43 -2.19
C GLU A 279 16.00 -11.13 -1.87
N SER A 280 15.65 -10.02 -2.52
CA SER A 280 16.36 -8.74 -2.37
C SER A 280 15.80 -7.82 -1.29
N ILE A 281 14.56 -8.04 -0.85
CA ILE A 281 13.92 -7.20 0.18
C ILE A 281 14.11 -7.83 1.57
N LYS A 282 14.80 -7.11 2.46
CA LYS A 282 14.91 -7.46 3.88
C LYS A 282 14.17 -6.47 4.78
N ASN A 283 14.15 -5.21 4.36
CA ASN A 283 13.53 -4.12 5.09
C ASN A 283 12.90 -3.09 4.13
N LEU A 284 12.20 -2.10 4.68
CA LEU A 284 11.47 -1.11 3.88
C LEU A 284 12.34 -0.37 2.85
N THR A 285 13.64 -0.17 3.15
CA THR A 285 14.55 0.59 2.29
C THR A 285 14.92 -0.16 1.02
N ASP A 286 14.77 -1.50 1.01
CA ASP A 286 15.11 -2.35 -0.12
C ASP A 286 14.01 -2.38 -1.20
N ILE A 287 12.77 -1.98 -0.87
CA ILE A 287 11.61 -2.12 -1.76
C ILE A 287 11.82 -1.33 -3.07
N LYS A 288 12.09 -0.01 -3.00
CA LYS A 288 12.32 0.80 -4.19
C LYS A 288 13.52 0.31 -5.00
N PRO A 289 14.73 0.13 -4.42
CA PRO A 289 15.89 -0.38 -5.17
C PRO A 289 15.62 -1.72 -5.87
N SER A 290 14.90 -2.63 -5.23
CA SER A 290 14.55 -3.92 -5.81
C SER A 290 13.60 -3.77 -7.00
N ILE A 291 12.56 -2.94 -6.88
CA ILE A 291 11.66 -2.62 -8.01
C ILE A 291 12.45 -2.04 -9.18
N LEU A 292 13.34 -1.06 -8.94
CA LEU A 292 14.13 -0.45 -10.01
C LEU A 292 15.10 -1.44 -10.65
N LYS A 293 15.77 -2.28 -9.85
CA LYS A 293 16.74 -3.24 -10.39
C LYS A 293 16.13 -4.21 -11.40
N PHE A 294 14.89 -4.64 -11.18
CA PHE A 294 14.28 -5.71 -11.98
C PHE A 294 13.20 -5.22 -12.94
N CYS A 295 12.56 -4.07 -12.68
CA CYS A 295 11.38 -3.62 -13.42
C CYS A 295 11.58 -2.34 -14.26
N THR A 296 12.80 -1.81 -14.36
CA THR A 296 13.16 -0.70 -15.27
C THR A 296 14.31 -1.09 -16.18
#